data_AF-A0A7J5BMM9-F1
#
_entry.id   AF-A0A7J5BMM9-F1
#
_cell.length_a   1.000
_cell.length_b   1.000
_cell.length_c   1.000
_cell.angle_alpha   90.00
_cell.angle_beta   90.00
_cell.angle_gamma   90.00
#
_symmetry.space_group_name_H-M   'P 1'
#
loop_
_entity.id
_entity.type
_entity.pdbx_description
1 polymer ?
#
loop_
_entity_poly.entity_id
_entity_poly.type
_entity_poly.pdbx_seq_one_letter_code
_entity_poly.pdbx_strand_id
1 'polypeptide(L)'
;MEEQYAQHINDVLGEVPRPINWRNLPPEDLEHELLELNAWVDWLRHEYGLPAQIIPPMWHRHPELLWELSALRQHWLFSYDPQAKGNQALAWHHDFGLARERLHDWVTISGTRLDRDRPTRVTPWPGGEAEGWAEPDTTDRPVTERTEDFLAFVEEQIRARQQEQDATIQEIVNTDWSDRP
;
A
#
# COMPACT_ATOMS: atom_id res chain seq x y z
N MET A 1 -33.47 -3.78 -8.19
CA MET A 1 -33.67 -3.00 -6.95
C MET A 1 -32.56 -3.27 -5.95
N GLU A 2 -32.27 -4.53 -5.62
CA GLU A 2 -31.14 -4.89 -4.71
C GLU A 2 -29.76 -4.58 -5.31
N GLU A 3 -29.51 -4.84 -6.59
CA GLU A 3 -28.25 -4.47 -7.26
C GLU A 3 -28.03 -2.94 -7.29
N GLN A 4 -29.09 -2.17 -7.57
CA GLN A 4 -29.04 -0.70 -7.53
C GLN A 4 -28.82 -0.17 -6.10
N TYR A 5 -29.32 -0.88 -5.09
CA TYR A 5 -29.11 -0.53 -3.69
C TYR A 5 -27.70 -0.88 -3.22
N ALA A 6 -27.14 -2.03 -3.63
CA ALA A 6 -25.75 -2.40 -3.38
C ALA A 6 -24.77 -1.46 -4.09
N GLN A 7 -25.10 -1.04 -5.31
CA GLN A 7 -24.30 -0.08 -6.08
C GLN A 7 -24.36 1.32 -5.47
N HIS A 8 -25.53 1.78 -5.04
CA HIS A 8 -25.69 3.03 -4.30
C HIS A 8 -25.00 2.99 -2.92
N ILE A 9 -25.01 1.83 -2.24
CA ILE A 9 -24.25 1.63 -1.01
C ILE A 9 -22.74 1.67 -1.30
N ASN A 10 -22.25 1.06 -2.37
CA ASN A 10 -20.84 1.15 -2.74
C ASN A 10 -20.43 2.56 -3.14
N ASP A 11 -21.28 3.31 -3.86
CA ASP A 11 -21.02 4.71 -4.21
C ASP A 11 -20.98 5.59 -2.94
N VAL A 12 -21.93 5.42 -2.02
CA VAL A 12 -22.01 6.19 -0.76
C VAL A 12 -20.97 5.73 0.28
N LEU A 13 -20.56 4.47 0.29
CA LEU A 13 -19.54 3.94 1.20
C LEU A 13 -18.12 4.10 0.67
N GLY A 14 -17.95 4.19 -0.65
CA GLY A 14 -16.69 4.56 -1.33
C GLY A 14 -16.33 6.03 -1.12
N GLU A 15 -17.33 6.89 -0.82
CA GLU A 15 -17.10 8.27 -0.38
C GLU A 15 -16.49 8.37 1.02
N VAL A 16 -16.73 7.38 1.91
CA VAL A 16 -16.16 7.40 3.26
C VAL A 16 -14.75 6.81 3.21
N PRO A 17 -13.70 7.61 3.43
CA PRO A 17 -12.34 7.10 3.43
C PRO A 17 -12.22 5.99 4.50
N ARG A 18 -11.59 4.85 4.19
CA ARG A 18 -11.33 3.75 5.15
C ARG A 18 -9.88 3.29 5.18
N PRO A 19 -9.41 2.70 6.30
CA PRO A 19 -8.12 2.04 6.34
C PRO A 19 -8.01 0.99 5.23
N ILE A 20 -6.99 1.13 4.38
CA ILE A 20 -6.72 0.20 3.30
C ILE A 20 -6.00 -1.02 3.86
N ASN A 21 -6.50 -2.22 3.57
CA ASN A 21 -5.81 -3.47 3.86
C ASN A 21 -5.27 -4.08 2.56
N TRP A 22 -4.01 -3.77 2.23
CA TRP A 22 -3.32 -4.28 1.04
C TRP A 22 -3.31 -5.81 0.93
N ARG A 23 -3.39 -6.54 2.05
CA ARG A 23 -3.43 -8.01 2.03
C ARG A 23 -4.76 -8.59 1.60
N ASN A 24 -5.83 -7.80 1.56
CA ASN A 24 -7.17 -8.32 1.25
C ASN A 24 -7.89 -7.58 0.10
N LEU A 25 -7.29 -6.55 -0.50
CA LEU A 25 -7.87 -5.86 -1.66
C LEU A 25 -8.00 -6.76 -2.89
N PRO A 26 -9.18 -6.84 -3.55
CA PRO A 26 -9.31 -7.54 -4.81
C PRO A 26 -8.51 -6.85 -5.93
N PRO A 27 -8.15 -7.55 -7.03
CA PRO A 27 -7.30 -7.02 -8.09
C PRO A 27 -7.79 -5.68 -8.67
N GLU A 28 -9.10 -5.54 -8.84
CA GLU A 28 -9.74 -4.35 -9.41
C GLU A 28 -9.57 -3.11 -8.52
N ASP A 29 -9.69 -3.26 -7.20
CA ASP A 29 -9.52 -2.15 -6.26
C ASP A 29 -8.04 -1.84 -6.02
N LEU A 30 -7.18 -2.87 -6.13
CA LEU A 30 -5.75 -2.76 -5.88
C LEU A 30 -5.07 -1.77 -6.83
N GLU A 31 -5.38 -1.85 -8.12
CA GLU A 31 -4.85 -0.92 -9.13
C GLU A 31 -5.25 0.53 -8.80
N HIS A 32 -6.54 0.74 -8.56
CA HIS A 32 -7.09 2.06 -8.26
C HIS A 32 -6.44 2.67 -7.03
N GLU A 33 -6.37 1.92 -5.93
CA GLU A 33 -5.81 2.43 -4.68
C GLU A 33 -4.31 2.72 -4.76
N LEU A 34 -3.54 1.90 -5.49
CA LEU A 34 -2.12 2.18 -5.72
C LEU A 34 -1.92 3.45 -6.54
N LEU A 35 -2.70 3.65 -7.61
CA LEU A 35 -2.61 4.84 -8.46
C LEU A 35 -3.00 6.11 -7.71
N GLU A 36 -4.09 6.07 -6.95
CA GLU A 36 -4.54 7.19 -6.12
C GLU A 36 -3.54 7.53 -5.02
N LEU A 37 -2.98 6.50 -4.36
CA LEU A 37 -1.92 6.72 -3.38
C LEU A 37 -0.69 7.35 -4.03
N ASN A 38 -0.29 6.89 -5.22
CA ASN A 38 0.85 7.45 -5.93
C ASN A 38 0.65 8.93 -6.31
N ALA A 39 -0.54 9.29 -6.80
CA ALA A 39 -0.87 10.68 -7.09
C ALA A 39 -0.86 11.54 -5.81
N TRP A 40 -1.42 11.03 -4.72
CA TRP A 40 -1.45 11.74 -3.45
C TRP A 40 -0.05 11.91 -2.82
N VAL A 41 0.81 10.89 -2.90
CA VAL A 41 2.20 10.98 -2.43
C VAL A 41 2.99 11.99 -3.26
N ASP A 42 2.77 12.02 -4.58
CA ASP A 42 3.41 13.00 -5.46
C ASP A 42 2.95 14.43 -5.12
N TRP A 43 1.66 14.65 -4.88
CA TRP A 43 1.17 15.94 -4.37
C TRP A 43 1.83 16.30 -3.04
N LEU A 44 1.78 15.40 -2.05
CA LEU A 44 2.25 15.65 -0.69
C LEU A 44 3.73 16.06 -0.67
N ARG A 45 4.59 15.34 -1.41
CA ARG A 45 6.03 15.65 -1.43
C ARG A 45 6.34 17.00 -2.06
N HIS A 46 5.57 17.42 -3.07
CA HIS A 46 5.76 18.72 -3.72
C HIS A 46 5.22 19.85 -2.86
N GLU A 47 4.02 19.70 -2.31
CA GLU A 47 3.35 20.72 -1.50
C GLU A 47 4.14 21.03 -0.22
N TYR A 48 4.64 20.00 0.46
CA TYR A 48 5.39 20.14 1.70
C TYR A 48 6.92 20.15 1.54
N GLY A 49 7.43 20.09 0.30
CA GLY A 49 8.86 20.11 0.00
C GLY A 49 9.64 18.96 0.66
N LEU A 50 9.08 17.75 0.65
CA LEU A 50 9.64 16.60 1.37
C LEU A 50 10.88 16.04 0.64
N PRO A 51 12.01 15.83 1.33
CA PRO A 51 13.19 15.24 0.73
C PRO A 51 13.07 13.72 0.64
N ALA A 52 13.96 13.10 -0.15
CA ALA A 52 14.04 11.64 -0.30
C ALA A 52 14.33 10.89 1.02
N GLN A 53 14.81 11.58 2.06
CA GLN A 53 14.98 11.02 3.40
C GLN A 53 13.65 10.79 4.13
N ILE A 54 12.56 11.42 3.68
CA ILE A 54 11.21 11.21 4.24
C ILE A 54 10.39 10.36 3.27
N ILE A 55 10.36 10.71 1.98
CA ILE A 55 9.64 9.95 0.95
C ILE A 55 10.61 9.67 -0.21
N PRO A 56 11.19 8.47 -0.30
CA PRO A 56 12.12 8.08 -1.35
C PRO A 56 11.38 7.76 -2.66
N PRO A 57 12.05 7.79 -3.83
CA PRO A 57 11.39 7.50 -5.11
C PRO A 57 10.75 6.12 -5.18
N MET A 58 11.38 5.11 -4.57
CA MET A 58 10.92 3.71 -4.57
C MET A 58 10.09 3.35 -3.33
N TRP A 59 9.40 4.31 -2.71
CA TRP A 59 8.56 4.06 -1.52
C TRP A 59 7.57 2.90 -1.70
N HIS A 60 7.08 2.67 -2.92
CA HIS A 60 6.11 1.61 -3.24
C HIS A 60 6.70 0.20 -3.13
N ARG A 61 8.03 0.05 -3.18
CA ARG A 61 8.74 -1.23 -2.97
C ARG A 61 8.92 -1.57 -1.48
N HIS A 62 8.60 -0.66 -0.57
CA HIS A 62 8.76 -0.83 0.86
C HIS A 62 7.39 -0.95 1.55
N PRO A 63 7.01 -2.16 2.01
CA PRO A 63 5.71 -2.36 2.65
C PRO A 63 5.47 -1.40 3.83
N GLU A 64 6.48 -1.14 4.66
CA GLU A 64 6.37 -0.22 5.80
C GLU A 64 6.03 1.22 5.38
N LEU A 65 6.58 1.70 4.25
CA LEU A 65 6.24 3.00 3.70
C LEU A 65 4.86 2.97 3.05
N LEU A 66 4.54 1.91 2.30
CA LEU A 66 3.22 1.72 1.69
C LEU A 66 2.11 1.79 2.74
N TRP A 67 2.23 1.05 3.84
CA TRP A 67 1.25 1.06 4.94
C TRP A 67 1.13 2.42 5.62
N GLU A 68 2.25 3.04 6.00
CA GLU A 68 2.25 4.33 6.69
C GLU A 68 1.68 5.45 5.82
N LEU A 69 2.07 5.51 4.54
CA LEU A 69 1.58 6.51 3.57
C LEU A 69 0.08 6.31 3.28
N SER A 70 -0.39 5.07 3.20
CA SER A 70 -1.81 4.77 3.04
C SER A 70 -2.64 5.28 4.22
N ALA A 71 -2.17 5.02 5.45
CA ALA A 71 -2.83 5.50 6.66
C ALA A 71 -2.85 7.04 6.72
N LEU A 72 -1.77 7.70 6.29
CA LEU A 72 -1.68 9.15 6.25
C LEU A 72 -2.61 9.78 5.20
N ARG A 73 -2.72 9.20 4.00
CA ARG A 73 -3.70 9.59 2.96
C ARG A 73 -5.11 9.47 3.50
N GLN A 74 -5.39 8.35 4.14
CA GLN A 74 -6.68 8.04 4.73
C GLN A 74 -7.08 9.04 5.83
N HIS A 75 -6.15 9.41 6.71
CA HIS A 75 -6.36 10.49 7.67
C HIS A 75 -6.62 11.82 6.93
N TRP A 76 -5.81 12.16 5.92
CA TRP A 76 -5.99 13.41 5.16
C TRP A 76 -7.40 13.53 4.59
N LEU A 77 -7.88 12.48 3.90
CA LEU A 77 -9.23 12.45 3.32
C LEU A 77 -10.31 12.66 4.39
N PHE A 78 -10.19 11.99 5.54
CA PHE A 78 -11.13 12.15 6.65
C PHE A 78 -11.11 13.57 7.25
N SER A 79 -9.93 14.17 7.36
CA SER A 79 -9.76 15.49 7.99
C SER A 79 -10.18 16.66 7.11
N TYR A 80 -10.24 16.46 5.80
CA TYR A 80 -10.68 17.46 4.82
C TYR A 80 -12.06 17.14 4.20
N ASP A 81 -12.77 16.15 4.74
CA ASP A 81 -14.17 15.88 4.38
C ASP A 81 -15.06 17.11 4.68
N PRO A 82 -16.05 17.45 3.83
CA PRO A 82 -16.94 18.59 4.06
C PRO A 82 -17.73 18.55 5.39
N GLN A 83 -17.93 17.36 5.95
CA GLN A 83 -18.61 17.15 7.24
C GLN A 83 -17.62 17.07 8.43
N ALA A 84 -16.31 17.17 8.17
CA ALA A 84 -15.30 17.16 9.22
C ALA A 84 -15.42 18.37 10.15
N LYS A 85 -15.06 18.18 11.42
CA LYS A 85 -15.01 19.28 12.38
C LYS A 85 -13.88 20.25 12.01
N GLY A 86 -14.07 21.55 12.25
CA GLY A 86 -13.10 22.58 11.86
C GLY A 86 -11.67 22.42 12.43
N ASN A 87 -11.50 21.63 13.50
CA ASN A 87 -10.18 21.34 14.09
C ASN A 87 -9.45 20.14 13.43
N GLN A 88 -10.11 19.39 12.54
CA GLN A 88 -9.55 18.15 11.98
C GLN A 88 -8.31 18.42 11.09
N ALA A 89 -8.32 19.49 10.31
CA ALA A 89 -7.15 19.88 9.51
C ALA A 89 -5.91 20.15 10.37
N LEU A 90 -6.07 20.74 11.56
CA LEU A 90 -4.97 20.95 12.51
C LEU A 90 -4.51 19.62 13.14
N ALA A 91 -5.46 18.73 13.48
CA ALA A 91 -5.14 17.40 14.00
C ALA A 91 -4.32 16.58 13.00
N TRP A 92 -4.68 16.61 11.71
CA TRP A 92 -3.91 15.94 10.67
C TRP A 92 -2.47 16.46 10.59
N HIS A 93 -2.25 17.78 10.69
CA HIS A 93 -0.90 18.34 10.66
C HIS A 93 -0.06 17.94 11.89
N HIS A 94 -0.69 17.81 13.06
CA HIS A 94 -0.03 17.29 14.26
C HIS A 94 0.47 15.86 14.02
N ASP A 95 -0.41 14.98 13.54
CA ASP A 95 -0.07 13.58 13.31
C ASP A 95 0.88 13.38 12.12
N PHE A 96 0.79 14.25 11.10
CA PHE A 96 1.75 14.30 10.00
C PHE A 96 3.15 14.65 10.50
N GLY A 97 3.28 15.50 11.52
CA GLY A 97 4.55 15.77 12.21
C GLY A 97 5.20 14.48 12.73
N LEU A 98 4.43 13.68 13.45
CA LEU A 98 4.88 12.39 14.02
C LEU A 98 5.13 11.34 12.93
N ALA A 99 4.31 11.32 11.89
CA ALA A 99 4.48 10.40 10.76
C ALA A 99 5.78 10.65 10.00
N ARG A 100 6.19 11.92 9.83
CA ARG A 100 7.47 12.24 9.17
C ARG A 100 8.68 11.68 9.90
N GLU A 101 8.66 11.65 11.23
CA GLU A 101 9.73 11.01 12.02
C GLU A 101 9.78 9.50 11.76
N ARG A 102 8.62 8.81 11.77
CA ARG A 102 8.55 7.38 11.45
C ARG A 102 8.97 7.07 10.01
N LEU A 103 8.52 7.87 9.04
CA LEU A 103 8.91 7.73 7.64
C LEU A 103 10.42 7.86 7.47
N HIS A 104 11.04 8.83 8.14
CA HIS A 104 12.50 8.97 8.17
C HIS A 104 13.20 7.71 8.69
N ASP A 105 12.69 7.15 9.79
CA ASP A 105 13.24 5.93 10.37
C ASP A 105 13.08 4.73 9.43
N TRP A 106 11.95 4.59 8.75
CA TRP A 106 11.73 3.55 7.74
C TRP A 106 12.70 3.66 6.55
N VAL A 107 12.91 4.87 6.03
CA VAL A 107 13.90 5.13 4.97
C VAL A 107 15.31 4.80 5.46
N THR A 108 15.63 5.12 6.70
CA THR A 108 16.94 4.82 7.30
C THR A 108 17.17 3.31 7.44
N ILE A 109 16.15 2.57 7.90
CA ILE A 109 16.21 1.12 8.11
C ILE A 109 16.32 0.37 6.77
N SER A 110 15.45 0.70 5.81
CA SER A 110 15.48 0.09 4.48
C SER A 110 16.76 0.45 3.72
N GLY A 111 17.26 1.68 3.88
CA GLY A 111 18.46 2.18 3.22
C GLY A 111 18.22 2.66 1.77
N THR A 112 16.95 2.77 1.38
CA THR A 112 16.54 3.35 0.10
C THR A 112 16.90 4.82 0.00
N ARG A 113 17.26 5.27 -1.20
CA ARG A 113 17.83 6.59 -1.48
C ARG A 113 17.30 7.13 -2.80
N LEU A 114 17.73 8.34 -3.17
CA LEU A 114 17.34 8.98 -4.41
C LEU A 114 17.84 8.22 -5.66
N ASP A 115 19.06 7.67 -5.61
CA ASP A 115 19.78 7.09 -6.75
C ASP A 115 19.84 5.56 -6.73
N ARG A 116 19.49 4.94 -5.61
CA ARG A 116 19.55 3.49 -5.41
C ARG A 116 18.52 3.04 -4.39
N ASP A 117 18.08 1.81 -4.59
CA ASP A 117 17.11 1.16 -3.73
C ASP A 117 17.59 -0.23 -3.35
N ARG A 118 17.12 -0.73 -2.21
CA ARG A 118 17.28 -2.13 -1.81
C ARG A 118 16.07 -2.55 -0.98
N PRO A 119 15.59 -3.80 -1.10
CA PRO A 119 14.52 -4.30 -0.26
C PRO A 119 14.83 -4.20 1.23
N THR A 120 13.78 -4.01 2.04
CA THR A 120 13.88 -3.94 3.49
C THR A 120 14.39 -5.27 4.06
N ARG A 121 15.41 -5.20 4.91
CA ARG A 121 16.03 -6.39 5.50
C ARG A 121 15.08 -7.06 6.48
N VAL A 122 14.94 -8.38 6.34
CA VAL A 122 14.20 -9.22 7.29
C VAL A 122 15.21 -9.99 8.11
N THR A 123 15.22 -9.77 9.42
CA THR A 123 16.08 -10.54 10.34
C THR A 123 15.50 -11.95 10.49
N PRO A 124 16.24 -13.01 10.12
CA PRO A 124 15.77 -14.37 10.32
C PRO A 124 15.70 -14.72 11.81
N TRP A 125 14.61 -15.35 12.23
CA TRP A 125 14.44 -15.83 13.60
C TRP A 125 14.86 -17.30 13.73
N PRO A 126 15.67 -17.69 14.73
CA PRO A 126 16.05 -19.08 14.94
C PRO A 126 14.82 -20.00 15.12
N GLY A 127 14.57 -20.86 14.13
CA GLY A 127 13.43 -21.78 14.13
C GLY A 127 12.05 -21.13 13.95
N GLY A 128 11.99 -19.85 13.60
CA GLY A 128 10.73 -19.11 13.39
C GLY A 128 10.28 -19.01 11.94
N GLU A 129 11.17 -19.31 10.99
CA GLU A 129 10.87 -19.18 9.58
C GLU A 129 10.02 -20.35 9.06
N ALA A 130 9.07 -20.03 8.18
CA ALA A 130 8.23 -21.04 7.52
C ALA A 130 9.07 -21.93 6.58
N GLU A 131 8.54 -23.12 6.28
CA GLU A 131 9.15 -24.00 5.28
C GLU A 131 9.23 -23.28 3.92
N GLY A 132 10.42 -23.22 3.33
CA GLY A 132 10.66 -22.53 2.07
C GLY A 132 10.93 -21.02 2.19
N TRP A 133 11.03 -20.46 3.41
CA TRP A 133 11.49 -19.09 3.57
C TRP A 133 12.95 -18.95 3.13
N ALA A 134 13.20 -17.95 2.29
CA ALA A 134 14.52 -17.56 1.85
C ALA A 134 14.77 -16.10 2.22
N GLU A 135 16.01 -15.78 2.59
CA GLU A 135 16.37 -14.40 2.88
C GLU A 135 16.19 -13.54 1.62
N PRO A 136 15.53 -12.38 1.71
CA PRO A 136 15.36 -11.48 0.57
C PRO A 136 16.70 -11.04 -0.02
N ASP A 137 16.75 -10.87 -1.34
CA ASP A 137 17.89 -10.22 -2.00
C ASP A 137 18.00 -8.76 -1.56
N THR A 138 19.08 -8.42 -0.86
CA THR A 138 19.32 -7.07 -0.31
C THR A 138 20.36 -6.29 -1.11
N THR A 139 20.60 -6.70 -2.36
CA THR A 139 21.53 -6.01 -3.27
C THR A 139 20.97 -4.65 -3.69
N ASP A 140 21.80 -3.61 -3.56
CA ASP A 140 21.47 -2.26 -4.04
C ASP A 140 21.29 -2.25 -5.57
N ARG A 141 20.19 -1.66 -6.04
CA ARG A 141 19.85 -1.48 -7.46
C ARG A 141 19.70 0.01 -7.78
N PRO A 142 20.16 0.48 -8.95
CA PRO A 142 20.02 1.89 -9.31
C PRO A 142 18.56 2.28 -9.58
N VAL A 143 18.18 3.49 -9.18
CA VAL A 143 16.88 4.11 -9.50
C VAL A 143 17.03 4.88 -10.80
N THR A 144 16.54 4.34 -11.93
CA THR A 144 16.64 5.00 -13.24
C THR A 144 15.29 5.49 -13.76
N GLU A 145 14.26 4.64 -13.73
CA GLU A 145 12.94 4.91 -14.32
C GLU A 145 11.84 4.63 -13.30
N ARG A 146 11.68 5.55 -12.33
CA ARG A 146 10.76 5.36 -11.19
C ARG A 146 9.30 5.11 -11.61
N THR A 147 8.83 5.79 -12.65
CA THR A 147 7.44 5.63 -13.13
C THR A 147 7.23 4.26 -13.76
N GLU A 148 8.17 3.78 -14.57
CA GLU A 148 8.10 2.43 -15.16
C GLU A 148 8.17 1.36 -14.06
N ASP A 149 9.05 1.54 -13.07
CA ASP A 149 9.13 0.63 -11.93
C ASP A 149 7.82 0.58 -11.12
N PHE A 150 7.18 1.73 -10.91
CA PHE A 150 5.89 1.80 -10.23
C PHE A 150 4.79 1.06 -10.99
N LEU A 151 4.69 1.24 -12.31
CA LEU A 151 3.70 0.55 -13.13
C LEU A 151 3.95 -0.96 -13.17
N ALA A 152 5.20 -1.38 -13.27
CA ALA A 152 5.58 -2.78 -13.19
C ALA A 152 5.23 -3.40 -11.82
N PHE A 153 5.44 -2.65 -10.73
CA PHE A 153 5.01 -3.05 -9.39
C PHE A 153 3.49 -3.24 -9.32
N VAL A 154 2.70 -2.30 -9.83
CA VAL A 154 1.23 -2.41 -9.86
C VAL A 154 0.79 -3.67 -10.60
N GLU A 155 1.34 -3.93 -11.79
CA GLU A 155 1.02 -5.12 -12.57
C GLU A 155 1.40 -6.41 -11.82
N GLU A 156 2.56 -6.43 -11.17
CA GLU A 156 3.03 -7.54 -10.34
C GLU A 156 2.05 -7.83 -9.18
N GLN A 157 1.60 -6.79 -8.47
CA GLN A 157 0.66 -6.94 -7.36
C GLN A 157 -0.71 -7.46 -7.83
N ILE A 158 -1.24 -6.94 -8.95
CA ILE A 158 -2.50 -7.39 -9.55
C ILE A 158 -2.41 -8.86 -9.94
N ARG A 159 -1.33 -9.25 -10.62
CA ARG A 159 -1.10 -10.62 -11.06
C ARG A 159 -1.00 -11.58 -9.86
N ALA A 160 -0.28 -11.20 -8.82
CA ALA A 160 -0.17 -11.99 -7.60
C ALA A 160 -1.56 -12.22 -6.98
N ARG A 161 -2.38 -11.17 -6.90
CA ARG A 161 -3.73 -11.30 -6.36
C ARG A 161 -4.65 -12.19 -7.21
N GLN A 162 -4.57 -12.08 -8.53
CA GLN A 162 -5.33 -12.93 -9.44
C GLN A 162 -4.97 -14.41 -9.26
N GLN A 163 -3.66 -14.71 -9.11
CA GLN A 163 -3.20 -16.07 -8.83
C GLN A 163 -3.70 -16.61 -7.49
N GLU A 164 -3.73 -15.78 -6.44
CA GLU A 164 -4.31 -16.15 -5.14
C GLU A 164 -5.81 -16.45 -5.25
N GLN A 165 -6.56 -15.63 -5.99
CA GLN A 165 -8.00 -15.83 -6.21
C GLN A 165 -8.27 -17.10 -7.02
N ASP A 166 -7.54 -17.29 -8.13
CA ASP A 166 -7.67 -18.47 -8.98
C ASP A 166 -7.33 -19.74 -8.20
N ALA A 167 -6.26 -19.74 -7.40
CA ALA A 167 -5.91 -20.87 -6.54
C ALA A 167 -7.02 -21.19 -5.54
N THR A 168 -7.60 -20.16 -4.90
CA THR A 168 -8.73 -20.30 -3.98
C THR A 168 -9.96 -20.90 -4.67
N ILE A 169 -10.29 -20.43 -5.87
CA ILE A 169 -11.41 -20.94 -6.67
C ILE A 169 -11.17 -22.40 -7.03
N GLN A 170 -9.96 -22.77 -7.46
CA GLN A 170 -9.60 -24.15 -7.77
C GLN A 170 -9.72 -25.07 -6.55
N GLU A 171 -9.29 -24.61 -5.37
CA GLU A 171 -9.44 -25.36 -4.12
C GLU A 171 -10.92 -25.62 -3.80
N ILE A 172 -11.76 -24.58 -3.80
CA ILE A 172 -13.21 -24.71 -3.54
C ILE A 172 -13.87 -25.67 -4.52
N VAL A 173 -13.57 -25.54 -5.82
CA VAL A 173 -14.11 -26.42 -6.85
C VAL A 173 -13.69 -27.87 -6.56
N ASN A 174 -12.41 -28.12 -6.29
CA ASN A 174 -11.90 -29.47 -6.01
C ASN A 174 -12.51 -30.09 -4.74
N THR A 175 -12.73 -29.30 -3.69
CA THR A 175 -13.42 -29.75 -2.47
C THR A 175 -14.87 -30.13 -2.76
N ASP A 176 -15.60 -29.31 -3.52
CA ASP A 176 -17.03 -29.52 -3.84
C ASP A 176 -17.24 -30.73 -4.78
N TRP A 177 -16.24 -31.09 -5.60
CA TRP A 177 -16.23 -32.33 -6.39
C TRP A 177 -15.85 -33.57 -5.58
N SER A 178 -15.13 -33.44 -4.47
CA SER A 178 -14.72 -34.56 -3.61
C SER A 178 -15.81 -35.03 -2.63
N ASP A 179 -16.80 -34.17 -2.34
CA ASP A 179 -17.94 -34.45 -1.45
C ASP A 179 -19.20 -34.98 -2.18
N ARG A 180 -19.11 -35.28 -3.48
CA ARG A 180 -20.20 -35.90 -4.25
C ARG A 180 -20.05 -37.43 -4.29
N PRO A 181 -21.08 -38.21 -3.88
CA PRO A 181 -21.02 -39.68 -3.83
C PRO A 181 -21.01 -40.35 -5.22
#